data_AF-A0A959W672-F1
#
_entry.id   AF-A0A959W672-F1
#
_cell.length_a   1.000
_cell.length_b   1.000
_cell.length_c   1.000
_cell.angle_alpha   90.00
_cell.angle_beta   90.00
_cell.angle_gamma   90.00
#
_symmetry.space_group_name_H-M   'P 1'
#
loop_
_entity.id
_entity.type
_entity.pdbx_description
1 polymer ?
#
loop_
_entity_poly.entity_id
_entity_poly.type
_entity_poly.pdbx_seq_one_letter_code
_entity_poly.pdbx_strand_id
1 'polypeptide(L)'
;MTRPRYTLIMTGTNDIGVDRYYGAVPGSNNRHWVSRLVTLSRSTGTIPVISTLPRMLSPDPERQLMFDRGIGRINAGLLRLTRERKVPLVNIWRAVNEPQMVNFGLFDPLHLGIYGLVDPKSSLVPDPAAFTNSVIFTREALRYGANRRNLIMLKTLARLDQAIG
;
A
#
# COMPACT_ATOMS: atom_id res chain seq x y z
N MET A 1 -22.53 -12.26 -9.02
CA MET A 1 -21.33 -11.39 -9.14
C MET A 1 -21.54 -10.15 -8.29
N THR A 2 -20.57 -9.78 -7.46
CA THR A 2 -20.61 -8.53 -6.68
C THR A 2 -20.34 -7.35 -7.63
N ARG A 3 -21.12 -6.27 -7.53
CA ARG A 3 -20.86 -4.98 -8.23
C ARG A 3 -20.30 -3.98 -7.21
N PRO A 4 -19.01 -4.06 -6.86
CA PRO A 4 -18.46 -3.21 -5.82
C PRO A 4 -18.47 -1.75 -6.27
N ARG A 5 -18.81 -0.83 -5.36
CA ARG A 5 -18.78 0.62 -5.65
C ARG A 5 -17.35 1.12 -5.91
N TYR A 6 -16.38 0.55 -5.21
CA TYR A 6 -14.98 0.96 -5.23
C TYR A 6 -14.05 -0.18 -5.62
N THR A 7 -12.98 0.14 -6.33
CA THR A 7 -11.85 -0.78 -6.56
C THR A 7 -10.59 -0.18 -5.95
N LEU A 8 -10.11 -0.78 -4.86
CA LEU A 8 -8.87 -0.38 -4.20
C LEU A 8 -7.67 -0.96 -4.95
N ILE A 9 -6.73 -0.10 -5.36
CA ILE A 9 -5.55 -0.50 -6.13
C ILE A 9 -4.29 -0.17 -5.30
N MET A 10 -3.67 -1.20 -4.75
CA MET A 10 -2.38 -1.15 -4.08
C MET A 10 -1.51 -2.29 -4.61
N THR A 11 -0.61 -1.99 -5.53
CA THR A 11 0.27 -2.98 -6.14
C THR A 11 1.57 -2.31 -6.57
N GLY A 12 2.67 -3.07 -6.63
CA GLY A 12 3.94 -2.56 -7.16
C GLY A 12 5.19 -3.06 -6.46
N THR A 13 5.11 -3.57 -5.24
CA THR A 13 6.33 -3.97 -4.53
C THR A 13 7.01 -5.19 -5.16
N ASN A 14 6.21 -6.13 -5.69
CA ASN A 14 6.74 -7.27 -6.44
C ASN A 14 7.32 -6.84 -7.80
N ASP A 15 6.72 -5.84 -8.44
CA ASP A 15 7.16 -5.28 -9.71
C ASP A 15 8.61 -4.78 -9.64
N ILE A 16 9.07 -4.29 -8.48
CA ILE A 16 10.47 -3.87 -8.27
C ILE A 16 11.44 -5.04 -8.51
N GLY A 17 11.13 -6.21 -7.96
CA GLY A 17 11.93 -7.42 -8.13
C GLY A 17 11.82 -8.00 -9.54
N VAL A 18 10.61 -8.00 -10.10
CA VAL A 18 10.33 -8.44 -11.48
C VAL A 18 11.08 -7.59 -12.50
N ASP A 19 11.00 -6.26 -12.37
CA ASP A 19 11.71 -5.32 -13.25
C ASP A 19 13.22 -5.58 -13.21
N ARG A 20 13.80 -5.74 -12.00
CA ARG A 20 15.24 -6.09 -11.87
C ARG A 20 15.58 -7.41 -12.57
N TYR A 21 14.76 -8.43 -12.36
CA TYR A 21 14.99 -9.77 -12.94
C TYR A 21 15.04 -9.72 -14.48
N TYR A 22 14.17 -8.90 -15.09
CA TYR A 22 14.12 -8.72 -16.54
C TYR A 22 15.02 -7.58 -17.07
N GLY A 23 15.95 -7.06 -16.25
CA GLY A 23 16.91 -6.02 -16.68
C GLY A 23 16.30 -4.62 -16.85
N ALA A 24 15.07 -4.39 -16.38
CA ALA A 24 14.42 -3.09 -16.37
C ALA A 24 14.80 -2.28 -15.10
N VAL A 25 14.54 -0.98 -15.16
CA VAL A 25 14.73 -0.10 -14.00
C VAL A 25 13.67 -0.43 -12.93
N PRO A 26 14.03 -0.81 -11.70
CA PRO A 26 13.06 -1.29 -10.72
C PRO A 26 11.91 -0.31 -10.44
N GLY A 27 10.67 -0.76 -10.63
CA GLY A 27 9.46 0.04 -10.44
C GLY A 27 9.15 1.02 -11.60
N SER A 28 9.85 0.94 -12.74
CA SER A 28 9.60 1.85 -13.88
C SER A 28 8.27 1.58 -14.57
N ASN A 29 7.82 0.33 -14.57
CA ASN A 29 6.64 -0.09 -15.33
C ASN A 29 5.32 0.02 -14.55
N ASN A 30 5.38 0.14 -13.22
CA ASN A 30 4.20 0.05 -12.37
C ASN A 30 3.11 1.10 -12.71
N ARG A 31 3.49 2.35 -13.02
CA ARG A 31 2.52 3.40 -13.40
C ARG A 31 1.69 2.98 -14.62
N HIS A 32 2.31 2.33 -15.61
CA HIS A 32 1.61 1.83 -16.80
C HIS A 32 0.56 0.80 -16.39
N TRP A 33 0.93 -0.19 -15.58
CA TRP A 33 0.03 -1.24 -15.11
C TRP A 33 -1.12 -0.69 -14.26
N VAL A 34 -0.84 0.21 -13.33
CA VAL A 34 -1.89 0.85 -12.51
C VAL A 34 -2.82 1.71 -13.39
N SER A 35 -2.31 2.39 -14.43
CA SER A 35 -3.18 3.10 -15.38
C SER A 35 -4.13 2.17 -16.14
N ARG A 36 -3.70 0.93 -16.44
CA ARG A 36 -4.58 -0.09 -17.04
C ARG A 36 -5.65 -0.55 -16.06
N LEU A 37 -5.30 -0.78 -14.80
CA LEU A 37 -6.26 -1.13 -13.75
C LEU A 37 -7.31 -0.04 -13.53
N VAL A 38 -6.90 1.24 -13.52
CA VAL A 38 -7.83 2.39 -13.45
C VAL A 38 -8.82 2.37 -14.61
N THR A 39 -8.36 2.09 -15.83
CA THR A 39 -9.21 2.00 -17.02
C THR A 39 -10.20 0.86 -16.90
N LEU A 40 -9.73 -0.31 -16.45
CA LEU A 40 -10.55 -1.50 -16.25
C LEU A 40 -11.63 -1.25 -15.19
N SER A 41 -11.27 -0.74 -14.00
CA SER A 41 -12.23 -0.42 -12.93
C SER A 41 -13.37 0.47 -13.41
N ARG A 42 -13.04 1.53 -14.16
CA ARG A 42 -14.05 2.43 -14.74
C ARG A 42 -14.95 1.73 -15.75
N SER A 43 -14.38 0.89 -16.62
CA SER A 43 -15.15 0.15 -17.62
C SER A 43 -16.14 -0.83 -16.98
N THR A 44 -15.85 -1.31 -15.77
CA THR A 44 -16.75 -2.18 -14.98
C THR A 44 -17.72 -1.40 -14.08
N GLY A 45 -17.76 -0.06 -14.18
CA GLY A 45 -18.65 0.79 -13.40
C GLY A 45 -18.22 1.03 -11.94
N THR A 46 -16.95 0.78 -11.60
CA THR A 46 -16.43 0.98 -10.25
C THR A 46 -15.55 2.23 -10.17
N ILE A 47 -15.50 2.86 -9.00
CA ILE A 47 -14.64 4.01 -8.76
C ILE A 47 -13.26 3.48 -8.32
N PRO A 48 -12.19 3.65 -9.14
CA PRO A 48 -10.85 3.26 -8.71
C PRO A 48 -10.38 4.18 -7.58
N VAL A 49 -9.67 3.62 -6.60
CA VAL A 49 -8.99 4.36 -5.53
C VAL A 49 -7.57 3.83 -5.45
N ILE A 50 -6.58 4.68 -5.74
CA ILE A 50 -5.18 4.29 -5.74
C ILE A 50 -4.61 4.45 -4.34
N SER A 51 -3.73 3.54 -3.93
CA SER A 51 -2.91 3.72 -2.75
C SER A 51 -1.43 3.80 -3.10
N THR A 52 -0.68 4.67 -2.43
CA THR A 52 0.79 4.57 -2.40
C THR A 52 1.24 3.30 -1.69
N LEU A 53 2.45 2.84 -1.98
CA LEU A 53 3.09 1.74 -1.27
C LEU A 53 3.81 2.24 -0.01
N PRO A 54 3.70 1.55 1.13
CA PRO A 54 4.56 1.80 2.28
C PRO A 54 6.03 1.50 1.94
N ARG A 55 6.96 1.87 2.83
CA ARG A 55 8.37 1.46 2.69
C ARG A 55 8.48 -0.07 2.78
N MET A 56 9.54 -0.62 2.22
CA MET A 56 9.88 -2.04 2.33
C MET A 56 11.23 -2.15 3.04
N LEU A 57 11.29 -2.94 4.11
CA LEU A 57 12.52 -3.21 4.84
C LEU A 57 13.17 -4.52 4.36
N SER A 58 14.48 -4.49 4.17
CA SER A 58 15.30 -5.65 3.81
C SER A 58 16.57 -5.68 4.65
N PRO A 59 17.05 -6.87 5.08
CA PRO A 59 18.32 -6.98 5.79
C PRO A 59 19.53 -6.81 4.86
N ASP A 60 19.32 -6.96 3.55
CA ASP A 60 20.35 -6.82 2.51
C ASP A 60 20.43 -5.33 2.09
N PRO A 61 21.57 -4.64 2.31
CA PRO A 61 21.71 -3.23 1.97
C PRO A 61 21.49 -2.90 0.49
N GLU A 62 21.89 -3.78 -0.43
CA GLU A 62 21.67 -3.56 -1.86
C GLU A 62 20.19 -3.68 -2.22
N ARG A 63 19.50 -4.67 -1.65
CA ARG A 63 18.04 -4.80 -1.80
C ARG A 63 17.30 -3.65 -1.14
N GLN A 64 17.76 -3.17 0.01
CA GLN A 64 17.17 -2.00 0.67
C GLN A 64 17.23 -0.77 -0.25
N LEU A 65 18.40 -0.48 -0.83
CA LEU A 65 18.56 0.61 -1.79
C LEU A 65 17.67 0.44 -3.03
N MET A 66 17.54 -0.79 -3.54
CA MET A 66 16.65 -1.11 -4.65
C MET A 66 15.19 -0.83 -4.30
N PHE A 67 14.72 -1.29 -3.13
CA PHE A 67 13.35 -1.05 -2.67
C PHE A 67 13.07 0.42 -2.42
N ASP A 68 13.96 1.16 -1.75
CA ASP A 68 13.78 2.58 -1.48
C ASP A 68 13.65 3.39 -2.79
N ARG A 69 14.52 3.12 -3.77
CA ARG A 69 14.46 3.77 -5.09
C ARG A 69 13.22 3.35 -5.89
N GLY A 70 12.89 2.07 -5.88
CA GLY A 70 11.73 1.52 -6.58
C GLY A 70 10.41 2.07 -6.03
N ILE A 71 10.23 2.04 -4.71
CA ILE A 71 9.05 2.58 -4.03
C ILE A 71 8.94 4.09 -4.25
N GLY A 72 10.05 4.83 -4.14
CA GLY A 72 10.07 6.26 -4.44
C GLY A 72 9.61 6.56 -5.86
N ARG A 73 10.10 5.81 -6.85
CA ARG A 73 9.71 5.93 -8.26
C ARG A 73 8.23 5.60 -8.47
N ILE A 74 7.75 4.49 -7.90
CA ILE A 74 6.36 4.07 -7.98
C ILE A 74 5.44 5.13 -7.37
N ASN A 75 5.67 5.52 -6.12
CA ASN A 75 4.82 6.48 -5.42
C ASN A 75 4.76 7.83 -6.13
N ALA A 76 5.89 8.31 -6.66
CA ALA A 76 5.91 9.52 -7.49
C ALA A 76 5.08 9.35 -8.79
N GLY A 77 5.14 8.18 -9.43
CA GLY A 77 4.32 7.84 -10.59
C GLY A 77 2.82 7.79 -10.28
N LEU A 78 2.44 7.21 -9.14
CA LEU A 78 1.06 7.12 -8.68
C LEU A 78 0.49 8.51 -8.35
N LEU A 79 1.27 9.37 -7.69
CA LEU A 79 0.89 10.77 -7.41
C LEU A 79 0.64 11.58 -8.70
N ARG A 80 1.41 11.35 -9.76
CA ARG A 80 1.15 11.98 -11.06
C ARG A 80 -0.10 11.40 -11.72
N LEU A 81 -0.23 10.07 -11.71
CA LEU A 81 -1.37 9.39 -12.32
C LEU A 81 -2.70 9.81 -11.69
N THR A 82 -2.77 9.97 -10.37
CA THR A 82 -4.00 10.38 -9.66
C THR A 82 -4.44 11.78 -10.05
N ARG A 83 -3.49 12.71 -10.24
CA ARG A 83 -3.76 14.08 -10.74
C ARG A 83 -4.25 14.06 -12.19
N GLU A 84 -3.53 13.37 -13.07
CA GLU A 84 -3.84 13.28 -14.50
C GLU A 84 -5.20 12.62 -14.76
N ARG A 85 -5.49 11.53 -14.04
CA ARG A 85 -6.71 10.74 -14.23
C ARG A 85 -7.85 11.17 -13.31
N LYS A 86 -7.63 12.13 -12.41
CA LYS A 86 -8.58 12.57 -11.37
C LYS A 86 -9.11 11.38 -10.56
N VAL A 87 -8.20 10.58 -10.02
CA VAL A 87 -8.51 9.37 -9.23
C VAL A 87 -8.18 9.63 -7.76
N PRO A 88 -9.06 9.26 -6.80
CA PRO A 88 -8.76 9.36 -5.38
C PRO A 88 -7.48 8.63 -4.98
N LEU A 89 -6.73 9.21 -4.03
CA LEU A 89 -5.48 8.66 -3.52
C LEU A 89 -5.54 8.47 -2.00
N VAL A 90 -5.17 7.27 -1.55
CA VAL A 90 -4.82 7.00 -0.14
C VAL A 90 -3.30 7.02 -0.01
N ASN A 91 -2.76 8.01 0.69
CA ASN A 91 -1.32 8.13 0.91
C ASN A 91 -0.87 7.33 2.14
N ILE A 92 -0.91 6.00 2.04
CA ILE A 92 -0.41 5.09 3.09
C ILE A 92 1.06 5.39 3.42
N TRP A 93 1.91 5.65 2.42
CA TRP A 93 3.33 5.90 2.63
C TRP A 93 3.55 7.01 3.65
N ARG A 94 2.86 8.12 3.51
CA ARG A 94 2.92 9.22 4.47
C ARG A 94 2.35 8.82 5.83
N ALA A 95 1.20 8.12 5.84
CA ALA A 95 0.50 7.79 7.07
C ALA A 95 1.32 6.85 7.98
N VAL A 96 2.04 5.88 7.41
CA VAL A 96 2.80 4.90 8.19
C VAL A 96 4.23 5.33 8.49
N ASN A 97 4.75 6.41 7.89
CA ASN A 97 6.09 6.95 8.16
C ASN A 97 6.10 8.07 9.21
N GLU A 98 5.07 8.19 10.07
CA GLU A 98 5.09 9.19 11.13
C GLU A 98 6.02 8.79 12.29
N PRO A 99 6.66 9.74 12.99
CA PRO A 99 7.68 9.44 14.02
C PRO A 99 7.19 8.54 15.16
N GLN A 100 5.91 8.62 15.53
CA GLN A 100 5.36 7.84 16.65
C GLN A 100 5.00 6.39 16.29
N MET A 101 5.22 5.98 15.04
CA MET A 101 4.86 4.64 14.56
C MET A 101 5.80 3.58 15.14
N VAL A 102 5.20 2.51 15.67
CA VAL A 102 5.94 1.33 16.11
C VAL A 102 6.51 0.62 14.89
N ASN A 103 7.81 0.29 14.92
CA ASN A 103 8.52 -0.39 13.83
C ASN A 103 8.31 0.28 12.46
N PHE A 104 8.31 1.62 12.44
CA PHE A 104 8.04 2.43 11.24
C PHE A 104 6.68 2.13 10.57
N GLY A 105 5.75 1.50 11.30
CA GLY A 105 4.48 1.04 10.78
C GLY A 105 4.58 -0.13 9.79
N LEU A 106 5.70 -0.85 9.76
CA LEU A 106 5.98 -1.89 8.75
C LEU A 106 5.97 -3.29 9.33
N PHE A 107 6.34 -3.43 10.61
CA PHE A 107 6.33 -4.68 11.35
C PHE A 107 5.22 -4.67 12.41
N ASP A 108 4.08 -5.20 12.01
CA ASP A 108 3.02 -5.69 12.88
C ASP A 108 2.64 -7.11 12.43
N PRO A 109 1.86 -7.88 13.19
CA PRO A 109 1.57 -9.27 12.81
C PRO A 109 0.73 -9.41 11.51
N LEU A 110 0.36 -8.30 10.86
CA LEU A 110 -0.35 -8.24 9.58
C LEU A 110 0.51 -7.78 8.40
N HIS A 111 1.79 -7.48 8.63
CA HIS A 111 2.83 -7.21 7.61
C HIS A 111 2.44 -6.17 6.55
N LEU A 112 3.01 -4.96 6.64
CA LEU A 112 2.82 -3.95 5.58
C LEU A 112 3.98 -3.81 4.60
N GLY A 113 5.21 -4.12 5.00
CA GLY A 113 6.37 -3.82 4.17
C GLY A 113 7.68 -4.40 4.67
N ILE A 114 7.76 -5.73 4.74
CA ILE A 114 8.99 -6.44 5.12
C ILE A 114 9.33 -7.54 4.13
N TYR A 115 10.62 -7.59 3.76
CA TYR A 115 11.18 -8.59 2.88
C TYR A 115 12.37 -9.29 3.57
N GLY A 116 12.22 -10.59 3.84
CA GLY A 116 13.32 -11.42 4.35
C GLY A 116 13.76 -11.15 5.81
N LEU A 117 13.03 -10.32 6.58
CA LEU A 117 13.26 -10.12 8.03
C LEU A 117 12.40 -11.01 8.92
N VAL A 118 11.67 -11.95 8.33
CA VAL A 118 10.85 -12.90 9.10
C VAL A 118 11.81 -13.97 9.62
N ASP A 119 11.98 -14.05 10.94
CA ASP A 119 12.68 -15.17 11.58
C ASP A 119 12.04 -16.48 11.09
N PRO A 120 12.80 -17.46 10.60
CA PRO A 120 12.29 -18.80 10.26
C PRO A 120 11.49 -19.46 11.39
N LYS A 121 11.69 -19.03 12.65
CA LYS A 121 10.94 -19.45 13.84
C LYS A 121 9.79 -18.53 14.23
N SER A 122 9.68 -17.33 13.66
CA SER A 122 8.46 -16.54 13.80
C SER A 122 7.41 -17.18 12.91
N SER A 123 6.47 -17.88 13.52
CA SER A 123 5.34 -18.44 12.78
C SER A 123 4.64 -17.28 12.06
N LEU A 124 4.73 -17.27 10.73
CA LEU A 124 3.89 -16.49 9.82
C LEU A 124 2.39 -16.79 9.96
N VAL A 125 1.99 -17.59 10.96
CA VAL A 125 0.61 -17.71 11.38
C VAL A 125 0.24 -16.34 11.93
N PRO A 126 -0.55 -15.54 11.21
CA PRO A 126 -1.02 -14.29 11.76
C PRO A 126 -1.82 -14.68 13.00
N ASP A 127 -1.42 -14.15 14.15
CA ASP A 127 -2.24 -14.26 15.35
C ASP A 127 -3.66 -13.82 14.97
N PRO A 128 -4.70 -14.66 15.12
CA PRO A 128 -6.07 -14.26 14.82
C PRO A 128 -6.45 -12.96 15.56
N ALA A 129 -5.86 -12.73 16.74
CA ALA A 129 -6.02 -11.48 17.47
C ALA A 129 -5.44 -10.29 16.70
N ALA A 130 -4.41 -10.44 15.87
CA ALA A 130 -3.86 -9.36 15.06
C ALA A 130 -4.87 -8.82 14.03
N PHE A 131 -5.66 -9.70 13.40
CA PHE A 131 -6.76 -9.27 12.52
C PHE A 131 -7.80 -8.46 13.29
N THR A 132 -8.27 -8.98 14.42
CA THR A 132 -9.23 -8.30 15.29
C THR A 132 -8.68 -6.99 15.83
N ASN A 133 -7.40 -6.95 16.18
CA ASN A 133 -6.73 -5.76 16.72
C ASN A 133 -6.55 -4.68 15.65
N SER A 134 -6.46 -5.05 14.37
CA SER A 134 -6.26 -4.10 13.26
C SER A 134 -7.44 -3.18 12.95
N VAL A 135 -8.57 -3.42 13.58
CA VAL A 135 -9.77 -2.56 13.50
C VAL A 135 -9.99 -1.73 14.77
N ILE A 136 -9.07 -1.80 15.75
CA ILE A 136 -9.08 -0.93 16.93
C ILE A 136 -8.50 0.43 16.54
N PHE A 137 -9.29 1.50 16.69
CA PHE A 137 -8.91 2.86 16.26
C PHE A 137 -8.71 3.83 17.43
N THR A 138 -8.13 3.36 18.54
CA THR A 138 -7.68 4.21 19.64
C THR A 138 -6.38 4.93 19.28
N ARG A 139 -6.05 6.04 19.96
CA ARG A 139 -4.79 6.78 19.74
C ARG A 139 -3.56 5.87 19.86
N GLU A 140 -3.57 4.95 20.82
CA GLU A 140 -2.49 4.00 21.03
C GLU A 140 -2.38 2.99 19.87
N ALA A 141 -3.50 2.36 19.50
CA ALA A 141 -3.53 1.37 18.42
C ALA A 141 -3.16 1.98 17.05
N LEU A 142 -3.40 3.27 16.83
CA LEU A 142 -3.02 3.97 15.59
C LEU A 142 -1.51 4.21 15.43
N ARG A 143 -0.68 3.76 16.38
CA ARG A 143 0.78 3.69 16.22
C ARG A 143 1.23 2.43 15.45
N TYR A 144 0.33 1.49 15.20
CA TYR A 144 0.57 0.30 14.38
C TYR A 144 0.13 0.52 12.93
N GLY A 145 0.88 -0.06 12.00
CA GLY A 145 0.71 0.17 10.56
C GLY A 145 -0.66 -0.25 10.04
N ALA A 146 -1.07 -1.48 10.32
CA ALA A 146 -2.33 -2.06 9.87
C ALA A 146 -3.53 -1.26 10.36
N ASN A 147 -3.56 -0.89 11.64
CA ASN A 147 -4.61 -0.06 12.24
C ASN A 147 -4.74 1.28 11.52
N ARG A 148 -3.60 1.98 11.34
CA ARG A 148 -3.58 3.29 10.69
C ARG A 148 -3.97 3.20 9.22
N ARG A 149 -3.49 2.19 8.49
CA ARG A 149 -3.89 1.89 7.12
C ARG A 149 -5.40 1.65 7.01
N ASN A 150 -5.95 0.81 7.87
CA ASN A 150 -7.36 0.46 7.83
C ASN A 150 -8.22 1.70 8.13
N LEU A 151 -7.87 2.49 9.14
CA LEU A 151 -8.59 3.73 9.46
C LEU A 151 -8.56 4.73 8.30
N ILE A 152 -7.38 5.00 7.70
CA ILE A 152 -7.30 5.98 6.61
C ILE A 152 -8.05 5.50 5.36
N MET A 153 -8.08 4.20 5.10
CA MET A 153 -8.87 3.61 4.02
C MET A 153 -10.37 3.84 4.26
N LEU A 154 -10.88 3.47 5.45
CA LEU A 154 -12.29 3.65 5.79
C LEU A 154 -12.71 5.13 5.75
N LYS A 155 -11.89 6.04 6.29
CA LYS A 155 -12.14 7.49 6.21
C LYS A 155 -12.15 8.00 4.77
N THR A 156 -11.35 7.40 3.89
CA THR A 156 -11.36 7.77 2.46
C THR A 156 -12.65 7.32 1.80
N LEU A 157 -13.06 6.07 2.00
CA LEU A 157 -14.31 5.54 1.44
C LEU A 157 -15.53 6.32 1.93
N ALA A 158 -15.60 6.62 3.23
CA ALA A 158 -16.69 7.43 3.79
C ALA A 158 -16.77 8.84 3.19
N ARG A 159 -15.62 9.49 2.94
CA ARG A 159 -15.58 10.79 2.26
C ARG A 159 -16.01 10.70 0.80
N LEU A 160 -15.67 9.61 0.12
CA LEU A 160 -16.12 9.38 -1.25
C LEU A 160 -17.62 9.16 -1.29
N ASP A 161 -18.17 8.38 -0.37
CA ASP A 161 -19.63 8.17 -0.25
C ASP A 161 -20.37 9.49 -0.01
N GLN A 162 -19.84 10.39 0.82
CA GLN A 162 -20.40 11.73 1.04
C GLN A 162 -20.33 12.65 -0.18
N ALA A 163 -19.35 12.46 -1.07
CA ALA A 163 -19.16 13.32 -2.24
C ALA A 163 -20.00 12.88 -3.46
N ILE A 164 -20.52 11.65 -3.44
CA ILE A 164 -21.33 11.05 -4.52
C ILE A 164 -22.79 10.79 -4.11
N GLY A 165 -23.12 11.00 -2.83
CA GLY A 165 -24.49 11.04 -2.31
C GLY A 165 -25.05 12.45 -2.36
#